data_AF-A0A101IR61-F1
#
_entry.id   AF-A0A101IR61-F1
#
_cell.length_a   1.000
_cell.length_b   1.000
_cell.length_c   1.000
_cell.angle_alpha   90.00
_cell.angle_beta   90.00
_cell.angle_gamma   90.00
#
_symmetry.space_group_name_H-M   'P 1'
#
loop_
_entity.id
_entity.type
_entity.pdbx_description
1 polymer ?
#
loop_
_entity_poly.entity_id
_entity_poly.type
_entity_poly.pdbx_seq_one_letter_code
_entity_poly.pdbx_strand_id
1 'polypeptide(L)'
;MTLEEYGAVFAEALSLTRIAVPEETLLHQVADEVLEMAAAYQSDGTAFLTDDPVNALAAFAYGLGWLDAGSRLGLFEPLAAHPPDGVDAAIPDRYGAHLDEKTHRYRRMLRSALLVVRAGPDEASPLSAGAEVFRSAASSRYAEGVERLDAGDLAGALARFSYGYAWLDAGVRAGLFRITGERGLFTV
;
A
#
# COMPACT_ATOMS: atom_id res chain seq x y z
N MET A 1 8.63 -15.56 4.89
CA MET A 1 7.49 -15.62 5.82
C MET A 1 6.27 -16.11 5.06
N THR A 2 5.41 -16.90 5.71
CA THR A 2 4.14 -17.37 5.12
C THR A 2 3.12 -16.24 5.04
N LEU A 3 1.99 -16.49 4.37
CA LEU A 3 0.92 -15.50 4.27
C LEU A 3 0.24 -15.22 5.63
N GLU A 4 0.12 -16.24 6.46
CA GLU A 4 -0.38 -16.13 7.84
C GLU A 4 0.58 -15.30 8.70
N GLU A 5 1.89 -15.56 8.61
CA GLU A 5 2.91 -14.77 9.29
C GLU A 5 2.89 -13.31 8.82
N TYR A 6 2.66 -13.08 7.53
CA TYR A 6 2.55 -11.73 6.98
C TYR A 6 1.32 -10.98 7.50
N GLY A 7 0.16 -11.64 7.54
CA GLY A 7 -1.05 -11.11 8.16
C GLY A 7 -0.88 -10.86 9.67
N ALA A 8 -0.14 -11.72 10.38
CA ALA A 8 0.15 -11.55 11.80
C ALA A 8 1.06 -10.34 12.06
N VAL A 9 2.11 -10.15 11.25
CA VAL A 9 2.96 -8.94 11.33
C VAL A 9 2.13 -7.68 11.09
N PHE A 10 1.21 -7.71 10.13
CA PHE A 10 0.33 -6.56 9.92
C PHE A 10 -0.60 -6.30 11.12
N ALA A 11 -1.23 -7.35 11.66
CA ALA A 11 -2.10 -7.22 12.84
C ALA A 11 -1.34 -6.66 14.05
N GLU A 12 -0.10 -7.14 14.27
CA GLU A 12 0.76 -6.64 15.34
C GLU A 12 1.12 -5.16 15.12
N ALA A 13 1.59 -4.79 13.92
CA ALA A 13 1.93 -3.42 13.57
C ALA A 13 0.72 -2.47 13.77
N LEU A 14 -0.47 -2.88 13.32
CA LEU A 14 -1.69 -2.12 13.50
C LEU A 14 -2.05 -1.95 14.98
N SER A 15 -1.90 -3.00 15.80
CA SER A 15 -2.20 -2.95 17.24
C SER A 15 -1.27 -2.03 18.05
N LEU A 16 -0.02 -1.88 17.59
CA LEU A 16 0.98 -1.02 18.21
C LEU A 16 0.89 0.43 17.75
N THR A 17 0.24 0.67 16.62
CA THR A 17 0.11 1.99 16.00
C THR A 17 -0.78 2.91 16.82
N ARG A 18 -0.33 4.13 17.06
CA ARG A 18 -1.11 5.21 17.68
C ARG A 18 -1.06 6.47 16.82
N ILE A 19 -2.13 7.24 16.84
CA ILE A 19 -2.15 8.55 16.18
C ILE A 19 -1.25 9.51 16.98
N ALA A 20 -0.24 10.06 16.33
CA ALA A 20 0.73 10.98 16.92
C ALA A 20 0.27 12.45 16.87
N VAL A 21 -0.67 12.75 15.96
CA VAL A 21 -1.18 14.12 15.75
C VAL A 21 -2.35 14.41 16.71
N PRO A 22 -2.43 15.62 17.33
CA PRO A 22 -3.45 15.93 18.32
C PRO A 22 -4.88 15.81 17.78
N GLU A 23 -5.80 15.32 18.61
CA GLU A 23 -7.24 15.32 18.34
C GLU A 23 -7.74 16.71 17.91
N GLU A 24 -8.86 16.74 17.17
CA GLU A 24 -9.50 17.96 16.65
C GLU A 24 -8.65 18.78 15.65
N THR A 25 -7.49 18.27 15.20
CA THR A 25 -6.69 18.91 14.15
C THR A 25 -6.97 18.34 12.77
N LEU A 26 -6.65 19.11 11.72
CA LEU A 26 -6.84 18.67 10.33
C LEU A 26 -6.06 17.38 10.01
N LEU A 27 -4.85 17.24 10.55
CA LEU A 27 -4.04 16.04 10.34
C LEU A 27 -4.57 14.83 11.11
N HIS A 28 -5.30 15.03 12.20
CA HIS A 28 -5.96 13.94 12.91
C HIS A 28 -7.02 13.27 12.04
N GLN A 29 -7.81 14.05 11.30
CA GLN A 29 -8.79 13.52 10.35
C GLN A 29 -8.11 12.67 9.26
N VAL A 30 -6.95 13.12 8.77
CA VAL A 30 -6.16 12.34 7.81
C VAL A 30 -5.61 11.06 8.46
N ALA A 31 -5.15 11.13 9.71
CA ALA A 31 -4.65 9.98 10.46
C ALA A 31 -5.74 8.93 10.70
N ASP A 32 -6.94 9.36 11.12
CA ASP A 32 -8.09 8.49 11.29
C ASP A 32 -8.41 7.74 9.99
N GLU A 33 -8.46 8.47 8.88
CA GLU A 33 -8.81 7.87 7.59
C GLU A 33 -7.74 6.86 7.12
N VAL A 34 -6.46 7.21 7.22
CA VAL A 34 -5.36 6.31 6.87
C VAL A 34 -5.38 5.05 7.75
N LEU A 35 -5.66 5.19 9.04
CA LEU A 35 -5.71 4.08 9.99
C LEU A 35 -6.94 3.20 9.76
N GLU A 36 -8.09 3.80 9.46
CA GLU A 36 -9.32 3.10 9.08
C GLU A 36 -9.10 2.26 7.82
N MET A 37 -8.47 2.84 6.79
CA MET A 37 -8.15 2.12 5.56
C MET A 37 -7.19 0.95 5.84
N ALA A 38 -6.13 1.15 6.62
CA ALA A 38 -5.24 0.05 7.01
C ALA A 38 -5.99 -1.05 7.76
N ALA A 39 -6.84 -0.71 8.73
CA ALA A 39 -7.62 -1.67 9.51
C ALA A 39 -8.63 -2.45 8.65
N ALA A 40 -9.30 -1.79 7.71
CA ALA A 40 -10.22 -2.43 6.77
C ALA A 40 -9.50 -3.50 5.94
N TYR A 41 -8.33 -3.19 5.38
CA TYR A 41 -7.56 -4.16 4.59
C TYR A 41 -6.93 -5.28 5.43
N GLN A 42 -6.64 -5.03 6.72
CA GLN A 42 -6.25 -6.09 7.65
C GLN A 42 -7.42 -7.08 7.85
N SER A 43 -8.63 -6.55 8.04
CA SER A 43 -9.84 -7.35 8.20
C SER A 43 -10.16 -8.16 6.94
N ASP A 44 -10.15 -7.52 5.78
CA ASP A 44 -10.36 -8.16 4.48
C ASP A 44 -9.34 -9.26 4.22
N GLY A 45 -8.05 -8.98 4.43
CA GLY A 45 -7.00 -9.97 4.23
C GLY A 45 -7.16 -11.19 5.13
N THR A 46 -7.59 -10.97 6.37
CA THR A 46 -7.91 -12.05 7.32
C THR A 46 -9.11 -12.87 6.86
N ALA A 47 -10.16 -12.22 6.37
CA ALA A 47 -11.35 -12.90 5.84
C ALA A 47 -11.04 -13.74 4.59
N PHE A 48 -10.11 -13.30 3.75
CA PHE A 48 -9.70 -14.02 2.55
C PHE A 48 -8.71 -15.16 2.81
N LEU A 49 -8.03 -15.19 3.96
CA LEU A 49 -6.85 -16.03 4.21
C LEU A 49 -7.10 -17.53 3.94
N THR A 50 -8.29 -18.04 4.25
CA THR A 50 -8.65 -19.46 4.09
C THR A 50 -9.09 -19.83 2.68
N ASP A 51 -9.79 -18.93 1.99
CA ASP A 51 -10.53 -19.25 0.77
C ASP A 51 -9.88 -18.66 -0.49
N ASP A 52 -9.25 -17.49 -0.35
CA ASP A 52 -8.65 -16.72 -1.43
C ASP A 52 -7.30 -16.10 -1.01
N PRO A 53 -6.22 -16.91 -1.00
CA PRO A 53 -4.90 -16.45 -0.58
C PRO A 53 -4.33 -15.34 -1.50
N VAL A 54 -4.80 -15.23 -2.75
CA VAL A 54 -4.39 -14.17 -3.68
C VAL A 54 -5.01 -12.84 -3.24
N ASN A 55 -6.29 -12.82 -2.89
CA ASN A 55 -6.95 -11.64 -2.34
C ASN A 55 -6.39 -11.27 -0.96
N ALA A 56 -6.10 -12.25 -0.10
CA ALA A 56 -5.47 -12.02 1.20
C ALA A 56 -4.08 -11.36 1.07
N LEU A 57 -3.22 -11.87 0.18
CA LEU A 57 -1.89 -11.31 -0.07
C LEU A 57 -1.95 -9.85 -0.51
N ALA A 58 -2.82 -9.54 -1.48
CA ALA A 58 -2.98 -8.18 -1.96
C ALA A 58 -3.52 -7.25 -0.87
N ALA A 59 -4.50 -7.71 -0.07
CA ALA A 59 -5.10 -6.93 1.00
C ALA A 59 -4.08 -6.59 2.10
N PHE A 60 -3.32 -7.59 2.59
CA PHE A 60 -2.27 -7.34 3.59
C PHE A 60 -1.18 -6.40 3.08
N ALA A 61 -0.69 -6.62 1.84
CA ALA A 61 0.35 -5.77 1.28
C ALA A 61 -0.14 -4.33 1.06
N TYR A 62 -1.37 -4.16 0.58
CA TYR A 62 -1.98 -2.85 0.39
C TYR A 62 -2.23 -2.14 1.74
N GLY A 63 -2.78 -2.83 2.73
CA GLY A 63 -3.02 -2.27 4.06
C GLY A 63 -1.73 -1.86 4.80
N LEU A 64 -0.66 -2.67 4.71
CA LEU A 64 0.66 -2.29 5.23
C LEU A 64 1.24 -1.08 4.51
N GLY A 65 1.02 -0.95 3.20
CA GLY A 65 1.42 0.23 2.45
C GLY A 65 0.73 1.51 2.94
N TRP A 66 -0.55 1.45 3.32
CA TRP A 66 -1.27 2.54 3.96
C TRP A 66 -0.68 2.91 5.32
N LEU A 67 -0.43 1.91 6.17
CA LEU A 67 0.11 2.11 7.51
C LEU A 67 1.50 2.75 7.47
N ASP A 68 2.37 2.25 6.59
CA ASP A 68 3.73 2.76 6.41
C ASP A 68 3.75 4.15 5.78
N ALA A 69 2.84 4.44 4.84
CA ALA A 69 2.67 5.77 4.27
C ALA A 69 2.24 6.78 5.35
N GLY A 70 1.26 6.44 6.18
CA GLY A 70 0.83 7.26 7.31
C GLY A 70 1.94 7.51 8.32
N SER A 71 2.69 6.45 8.68
CA SER A 71 3.87 6.54 9.54
C SER A 71 4.91 7.48 8.94
N ARG A 72 5.20 7.34 7.64
CA ARG A 72 6.17 8.18 6.93
C ARG A 72 5.74 9.65 6.85
N LEU A 73 4.44 9.93 6.78
CA LEU A 73 3.89 11.28 6.81
C LEU A 73 3.93 11.91 8.22
N GLY A 74 4.23 11.11 9.25
CA GLY A 74 4.27 11.55 10.64
C GLY A 74 2.91 11.58 11.33
N LEU A 75 1.93 10.85 10.79
CA LEU A 75 0.60 10.72 11.39
C LEU A 75 0.59 9.77 12.59
N PHE A 76 1.52 8.82 12.61
CA PHE A 76 1.54 7.71 13.55
C PHE A 76 2.84 7.60 14.34
N GLU A 77 2.74 6.98 15.51
CA GLU A 77 3.86 6.51 16.30
C GLU A 77 3.66 5.02 16.72
N PRO A 78 4.76 4.24 16.82
CA PRO A 78 6.13 4.59 16.48
C PRO A 78 6.36 4.68 14.95
N LEU A 79 7.40 5.40 14.53
CA LEU A 79 7.82 5.39 13.12
C LEU A 79 8.41 4.02 12.76
N ALA A 80 7.63 3.22 12.04
CA ALA A 80 8.00 1.90 11.59
C ALA A 80 7.71 1.72 10.09
N ALA A 81 8.39 0.76 9.47
CA ALA A 81 8.19 0.38 8.08
C ALA A 81 8.22 -1.14 7.94
N HIS A 82 7.31 -1.68 7.15
CA HIS A 82 7.04 -3.11 7.01
C HIS A 82 6.92 -3.50 5.52
N PRO A 83 7.95 -3.22 4.69
CA PRO A 83 7.90 -3.56 3.27
C PRO A 83 7.79 -5.08 3.06
N PRO A 84 7.21 -5.53 1.92
CA PRO A 84 7.01 -6.95 1.62
C PRO A 84 8.30 -7.67 1.19
N ASP A 85 9.44 -7.38 1.83
CA ASP A 85 10.76 -7.86 1.44
C ASP A 85 10.99 -9.34 1.81
N GLY A 86 10.26 -9.84 2.81
CA GLY A 86 10.32 -11.23 3.30
C GLY A 86 9.12 -12.12 2.94
N VAL A 87 8.18 -11.63 2.14
CA VAL A 87 6.95 -12.37 1.78
C VAL A 87 7.29 -13.42 0.72
N ASP A 88 7.22 -14.69 1.11
CA ASP A 88 7.39 -15.84 0.23
C ASP A 88 6.11 -16.68 0.28
N ALA A 89 5.00 -16.02 -0.06
CA ALA A 89 3.68 -16.62 0.01
C ALA A 89 3.55 -17.68 -1.10
N ALA A 90 3.80 -18.93 -0.74
CA ALA A 90 3.56 -20.08 -1.61
C ALA A 90 2.06 -20.24 -1.85
N ILE A 91 1.56 -19.65 -2.93
CA ILE A 91 0.16 -19.76 -3.33
C ILE A 91 -0.02 -21.06 -4.14
N PRO A 92 -0.95 -21.96 -3.74
CA PRO A 92 -1.16 -23.23 -4.45
C PRO A 92 -1.53 -23.05 -5.92
N ASP A 93 -1.02 -23.93 -6.80
CA ASP A 93 -1.22 -23.89 -8.26
C ASP A 93 -2.67 -23.76 -8.71
N ARG A 94 -3.63 -24.27 -7.92
CA ARG A 94 -5.07 -24.14 -8.20
C ARG A 94 -5.53 -22.68 -8.30
N TYR A 95 -4.80 -21.74 -7.71
CA TYR A 95 -5.04 -20.30 -7.80
C TYR A 95 -4.17 -19.60 -8.85
N GLY A 96 -3.34 -20.33 -9.61
CA GLY A 96 -2.34 -19.76 -10.52
C GLY A 96 -2.93 -18.79 -11.56
N ALA A 97 -4.08 -19.13 -12.15
CA ALA A 97 -4.77 -18.22 -13.08
C ALA A 97 -5.28 -16.94 -12.41
N HIS A 98 -5.79 -17.04 -11.17
CA HIS A 98 -6.25 -15.88 -10.42
C HIS A 98 -5.07 -15.00 -9.99
N LEU A 99 -3.97 -15.62 -9.53
CA LEU A 99 -2.74 -14.95 -9.17
C LEU A 99 -2.15 -14.19 -10.37
N ASP A 100 -2.04 -14.85 -11.53
CA ASP A 100 -1.53 -14.23 -12.76
C ASP A 100 -2.37 -13.01 -13.18
N GLU A 101 -3.71 -13.16 -13.23
CA GLU A 101 -4.61 -12.06 -13.58
C GLU A 101 -4.43 -10.88 -12.62
N LYS A 102 -4.46 -11.16 -11.31
CA LYS A 102 -4.44 -10.12 -10.29
C LYS A 102 -3.09 -9.41 -10.25
N THR A 103 -1.98 -10.13 -10.36
CA THR A 103 -0.63 -9.55 -10.44
C THR A 103 -0.52 -8.59 -11.62
N HIS A 104 -0.96 -9.02 -12.81
CA HIS A 104 -0.93 -8.15 -14.00
C HIS A 104 -1.88 -6.97 -13.90
N ARG A 105 -3.05 -7.13 -13.26
CA ARG A 105 -3.98 -6.03 -13.00
C ARG A 105 -3.35 -4.98 -12.09
N TYR A 106 -2.78 -5.38 -10.96
CA TYR A 106 -2.14 -4.47 -10.02
C TYR A 106 -0.89 -3.78 -10.60
N ARG A 107 -0.09 -4.49 -11.43
CA ARG A 107 0.99 -3.88 -12.20
C ARG A 107 0.48 -2.72 -13.07
N ARG A 108 -0.61 -2.94 -13.82
CA ARG A 108 -1.20 -1.90 -14.68
C ARG A 108 -1.77 -0.75 -13.86
N MET A 109 -2.44 -1.03 -12.75
CA MET A 109 -3.00 -0.01 -11.85
C MET A 109 -1.89 0.90 -11.31
N LEU A 110 -0.85 0.34 -10.69
CA LEU A 110 0.26 1.12 -10.13
C LEU A 110 1.00 1.90 -11.21
N ARG A 111 1.30 1.28 -12.36
CA ARG A 111 1.91 1.99 -13.49
C ARG A 111 1.06 3.19 -13.93
N SER A 112 -0.24 3.00 -14.05
CA SER A 112 -1.16 4.06 -14.50
C SER A 112 -1.24 5.18 -13.48
N ALA A 113 -1.34 4.87 -12.20
CA ALA A 113 -1.33 5.86 -11.12
C ALA A 113 -0.03 6.68 -11.11
N LEU A 114 1.14 6.03 -11.20
CA LEU A 114 2.44 6.73 -11.28
C LEU A 114 2.53 7.73 -12.44
N LEU A 115 1.84 7.46 -13.56
CA LEU A 115 1.82 8.35 -14.71
C LEU A 115 0.93 9.60 -14.50
N VAL A 116 -0.13 9.49 -13.70
CA VAL A 116 -1.16 10.54 -13.58
C VAL A 116 -1.12 11.34 -12.26
N VAL A 117 -0.44 10.85 -11.22
CA VAL A 117 -0.25 11.61 -9.97
C VAL A 117 0.78 12.72 -10.16
N ARG A 118 0.48 13.90 -9.64
CA ARG A 118 1.40 15.04 -9.55
C ARG A 118 1.33 15.61 -8.14
N ALA A 119 2.41 16.25 -7.68
CA ALA A 119 2.37 17.00 -6.43
C ALA A 119 1.18 17.97 -6.44
N GLY A 120 0.38 17.89 -5.39
CA GLY A 120 -0.72 18.82 -5.10
C GLY A 120 -0.20 20.13 -4.48
N PRO A 121 0.67 20.07 -3.45
CA PRO A 121 1.26 21.24 -2.82
C PRO A 121 2.10 22.07 -3.80
N ASP A 122 2.23 23.36 -3.50
CA ASP A 122 3.16 24.27 -4.20
C ASP A 122 4.61 23.78 -4.10
N GLU A 123 5.41 24.00 -5.14
CA GLU A 123 6.79 23.51 -5.20
C GLU A 123 7.70 24.07 -4.11
N ALA A 124 7.40 25.27 -3.58
CA ALA A 124 8.14 25.85 -2.46
C ALA A 124 7.72 25.28 -1.09
N SER A 125 6.62 24.51 -1.02
CA SER A 125 6.13 23.91 0.21
C SER A 125 6.94 22.67 0.60
N PRO A 126 7.25 22.47 1.90
CA PRO A 126 7.83 21.22 2.39
C PRO A 126 7.03 19.97 2.02
N LEU A 127 5.70 20.08 1.86
CA LEU A 127 4.86 18.96 1.46
C LEU A 127 5.05 18.55 -0.01
N SER A 128 5.60 19.41 -0.87
CA SER A 128 5.99 19.01 -2.23
C SER A 128 7.13 17.98 -2.19
N ALA A 129 8.12 18.17 -1.31
CA ALA A 129 9.16 17.17 -1.07
C ALA A 129 8.57 15.87 -0.49
N GLY A 130 7.56 15.97 0.39
CA GLY A 130 6.81 14.82 0.89
C GLY A 130 6.12 14.01 -0.22
N ALA A 131 5.51 14.68 -1.19
CA ALA A 131 4.91 14.04 -2.36
C ALA A 131 5.95 13.26 -3.19
N GLU A 132 7.17 13.79 -3.36
CA GLU A 132 8.24 13.05 -4.05
C GLU A 132 8.72 11.83 -3.26
N VAL A 133 8.78 11.90 -1.93
CA VAL A 133 9.09 10.73 -1.09
C VAL A 133 8.07 9.61 -1.32
N PHE A 134 6.78 9.94 -1.35
CA PHE A 134 5.71 8.97 -1.59
C PHE A 134 5.77 8.38 -3.00
N ARG A 135 6.00 9.22 -4.00
CA ARG A 135 6.13 8.78 -5.40
C ARG A 135 7.35 7.89 -5.60
N SER A 136 8.46 8.22 -4.95
CA SER A 136 9.70 7.43 -4.96
C SER A 136 9.48 6.06 -4.32
N ALA A 137 8.82 5.99 -3.17
CA ALA A 137 8.45 4.72 -2.53
C ALA A 137 7.60 3.84 -3.48
N ALA A 138 6.56 4.40 -4.07
CA ALA A 138 5.71 3.69 -5.04
C ALA A 138 6.48 3.24 -6.31
N SER A 139 7.39 4.09 -6.82
CA SER A 139 8.20 3.79 -8.01
C SER A 139 9.21 2.68 -7.76
N SER A 140 9.88 2.68 -6.61
CA SER A 140 10.81 1.62 -6.20
C SER A 140 10.09 0.28 -6.08
N ARG A 141 8.91 0.28 -5.44
CA ARG A 141 8.07 -0.92 -5.31
C ARG A 141 7.57 -1.42 -6.67
N TYR A 142 7.23 -0.51 -7.59
CA TYR A 142 6.92 -0.90 -8.97
C TYR A 142 8.11 -1.56 -9.66
N ALA A 143 9.31 -0.99 -9.56
CA ALA A 143 10.51 -1.56 -10.18
C ALA A 143 10.82 -2.96 -9.65
N GLU A 144 10.83 -3.13 -8.32
CA GLU A 144 11.02 -4.43 -7.69
C GLU A 144 9.93 -5.43 -8.08
N GLY A 145 8.67 -4.99 -8.17
CA GLY A 145 7.57 -5.85 -8.61
C GLY A 145 7.74 -6.34 -10.04
N VAL A 146 8.30 -5.51 -10.93
CA VAL A 146 8.66 -5.92 -12.30
C VAL A 146 9.78 -6.96 -12.29
N GLU A 147 10.83 -6.76 -11.49
CA GLU A 147 11.92 -7.74 -11.36
C GLU A 147 11.41 -9.10 -10.86
N ARG A 148 10.53 -9.11 -9.87
CA ARG A 148 9.89 -10.34 -9.38
C ARG A 148 9.04 -11.03 -10.44
N LEU A 149 8.25 -10.24 -11.18
CA LEU A 149 7.43 -10.76 -12.27
C LEU A 149 8.29 -11.40 -13.38
N ASP A 150 9.39 -10.74 -13.77
CA ASP A 150 10.31 -11.23 -14.78
C ASP A 150 11.05 -12.51 -14.32
N ALA A 151 11.23 -12.67 -13.00
CA ALA A 151 11.75 -13.89 -12.38
C ALA A 151 10.69 -15.00 -12.19
N GLY A 152 9.43 -14.77 -12.57
CA GLY A 152 8.33 -15.73 -12.40
C GLY A 152 7.70 -15.75 -11.00
N ASP A 153 8.12 -14.85 -10.10
CA ASP A 153 7.58 -14.70 -8.74
C ASP A 153 6.33 -13.81 -8.76
N LEU A 154 5.20 -14.39 -9.14
CA LEU A 154 3.92 -13.67 -9.24
C LEU A 154 3.41 -13.14 -7.90
N ALA A 155 3.63 -13.90 -6.81
CA ALA A 155 3.19 -13.50 -5.47
C ALA A 155 4.04 -12.33 -4.93
N GLY A 156 5.36 -12.42 -5.04
CA GLY A 156 6.28 -11.34 -4.68
C GLY A 156 6.06 -10.07 -5.51
N ALA A 157 5.68 -10.22 -6.78
CA ALA A 157 5.28 -9.11 -7.63
C ALA A 157 3.94 -8.48 -7.17
N LEU A 158 2.90 -9.29 -6.91
CA LEU A 158 1.61 -8.80 -6.43
C LEU A 158 1.74 -8.01 -5.13
N ALA A 159 2.52 -8.52 -4.17
CA ALA A 159 2.74 -7.84 -2.90
C ALA A 159 3.33 -6.44 -3.11
N ARG A 160 4.36 -6.32 -3.95
CA ARG A 160 5.04 -5.05 -4.25
C ARG A 160 4.15 -4.07 -4.99
N PHE A 161 3.40 -4.53 -6.00
CA PHE A 161 2.47 -3.67 -6.72
C PHE A 161 1.34 -3.18 -5.80
N SER A 162 0.79 -4.05 -4.95
CA SER A 162 -0.26 -3.69 -3.99
C SER A 162 0.25 -2.69 -2.95
N TYR A 163 1.39 -2.98 -2.33
CA TYR A 163 2.02 -2.08 -1.36
C TYR A 163 2.36 -0.72 -1.97
N GLY A 164 2.99 -0.69 -3.15
CA GLY A 164 3.32 0.56 -3.83
C GLY A 164 2.08 1.38 -4.24
N TYR A 165 0.97 0.71 -4.56
CA TYR A 165 -0.28 1.37 -4.88
C TYR A 165 -0.88 2.12 -3.68
N ALA A 166 -0.85 1.50 -2.51
CA ALA A 166 -1.33 2.10 -1.28
C ALA A 166 -0.62 3.41 -0.92
N TRP A 167 0.68 3.54 -1.23
CA TRP A 167 1.40 4.80 -1.03
C TRP A 167 0.82 5.94 -1.88
N LEU A 168 0.41 5.66 -3.13
CA LEU A 168 -0.18 6.69 -3.98
C LEU A 168 -1.59 7.05 -3.53
N ASP A 169 -2.40 6.06 -3.18
CA ASP A 169 -3.77 6.28 -2.67
C ASP A 169 -3.76 7.05 -1.35
N ALA A 170 -2.92 6.65 -0.39
CA ALA A 170 -2.72 7.38 0.86
C ALA A 170 -2.24 8.82 0.60
N GLY A 171 -1.32 9.02 -0.34
CA GLY A 171 -0.85 10.35 -0.73
C GLY A 171 -1.94 11.22 -1.37
N VAL A 172 -2.86 10.64 -2.14
CA VAL A 172 -4.02 11.37 -2.69
C VAL A 172 -4.95 11.79 -1.57
N ARG A 173 -5.28 10.88 -0.65
CA ARG A 173 -6.23 11.14 0.45
C ARG A 173 -5.67 12.10 1.50
N ALA A 174 -4.35 12.06 1.73
CA ALA A 174 -3.63 13.05 2.52
C ALA A 174 -3.39 14.40 1.80
N GLY A 175 -3.81 14.54 0.54
CA GLY A 175 -3.66 15.80 -0.23
C GLY A 175 -2.26 16.09 -0.75
N LEU A 176 -1.33 15.12 -0.71
CA LEU A 176 0.00 15.24 -1.30
C LEU A 176 -0.04 15.19 -2.83
N PHE A 177 -1.03 14.51 -3.39
CA PHE A 177 -1.19 14.37 -4.84
C PHE A 177 -2.48 14.95 -5.36
N ARG A 178 -2.41 15.47 -6.59
CA ARG A 178 -3.56 15.70 -7.48
C ARG A 178 -3.51 14.70 -8.64
N ILE A 179 -4.68 14.29 -9.11
CA ILE A 179 -4.83 13.36 -10.23
C ILE A 179 -5.07 14.18 -11.50
N THR A 180 -4.22 13.99 -12.51
CA THR A 180 -4.31 14.72 -13.80
C THR A 180 -5.01 13.93 -14.92
N GLY A 181 -5.57 12.76 -14.59
CA GLY A 181 -6.31 11.87 -15.51
C GLY A 181 -7.61 11.32 -14.89
N GLU A 182 -8.01 10.10 -15.28
CA GLU A 182 -9.22 9.46 -14.75
C GLU A 182 -9.13 9.20 -13.22
N ARG A 183 -10.18 9.62 -12.49
CA ARG A 183 -10.22 9.54 -11.02
C ARG A 183 -10.59 8.16 -10.48
N GLY A 184 -11.25 7.32 -11.28
CA GLY A 184 -11.72 5.99 -10.86
C GLY A 184 -10.63 4.96 -10.58
N LEU A 185 -9.35 5.33 -10.75
CA LEU A 185 -8.23 4.52 -10.32
C LEU A 185 -8.03 4.61 -8.80
N PHE A 186 -8.30 5.76 -8.18
CA PHE A 186 -8.00 6.00 -6.77
C PHE A 186 -9.26 5.81 -5.91
N THR A 187 -9.06 5.46 -4.64
CA THR A 187 -10.12 5.45 -3.63
C THR A 187 -10.45 6.89 -3.23
N VAL A 188 -11.13 7.65 -4.09
CA VAL A 188 -11.54 9.07 -3.87
C VAL A 188 -13.04 9.25 -3.81
#